data_AF-A0A3B8X7Z5-F1
#
_entry.id   AF-A0A3B8X7Z5-F1
#
_cell.length_a   1.000
_cell.length_b   1.000
_cell.length_c   1.000
_cell.angle_alpha   90.00
_cell.angle_beta   90.00
_cell.angle_gamma   90.00
#
_symmetry.space_group_name_H-M   'P 1'
#
loop_
_entity.id
_entity.type
_entity.pdbx_description
1 polymer ?
#
loop_
_entity_poly.entity_id
_entity_poly.type
_entity_poly.pdbx_seq_one_letter_code
_entity_poly.pdbx_strand_id
1 'polypeptide(L)' 'LIKAYRSQLERTRDQQLQQAVRSLAHGHDPERVLSRLAHDLTNKLAHDPLVAIREAGKQGDGELLAAMRRLIKVDAEEP' A
#
# COMPACT_ATOMS: atom_id res chain seq x y z
N LEU A 1 -16.49 -5.11 -7.07
CA LEU A 1 -15.02 -5.07 -6.90
C LEU A 1 -14.49 -3.66 -6.60
N ILE A 2 -14.64 -2.69 -7.50
CA ILE A 2 -14.09 -1.31 -7.33
C ILE A 2 -14.49 -0.67 -5.98
N LYS A 3 -15.79 -0.68 -5.65
CA LYS A 3 -16.28 -0.12 -4.37
C LYS A 3 -15.63 -0.79 -3.15
N ALA A 4 -15.55 -2.12 -3.16
CA ALA A 4 -14.95 -2.88 -2.07
C ALA A 4 -13.46 -2.57 -1.90
N TYR A 5 -12.71 -2.46 -3.02
CA TYR A 5 -11.30 -2.10 -2.99
C TYR A 5 -11.10 -0.68 -2.46
N ARG A 6 -11.87 0.31 -2.94
CA ARG A 6 -11.81 1.68 -2.39
C ARG A 6 -12.10 1.72 -0.89
N SER A 7 -13.14 1.03 -0.44
CA SER A 7 -13.45 0.96 0.99
C SER A 7 -12.35 0.26 1.80
N GLN A 8 -11.61 -0.70 1.23
CA GLN A 8 -10.44 -1.29 1.88
C GLN A 8 -9.32 -0.26 2.05
N LEU A 9 -8.99 0.51 1.00
CA LEU A 9 -7.96 1.56 1.06
C LEU A 9 -8.32 2.65 2.07
N GLU A 10 -9.58 3.08 2.08
CA GLU A 10 -10.11 4.08 3.03
C GLU A 10 -9.98 3.59 4.48
N ARG A 11 -10.38 2.34 4.76
CA ARG A 11 -10.21 1.76 6.10
C ARG A 11 -8.75 1.74 6.53
N THR A 12 -7.82 1.37 5.64
CA THR A 12 -6.39 1.37 5.93
C THR A 12 -5.90 2.78 6.25
N ARG A 13 -6.26 3.78 5.42
CA ARG A 13 -5.92 5.20 5.66
C ARG A 13 -6.42 5.66 7.02
N ASP A 14 -7.69 5.42 7.32
CA ASP A 14 -8.33 5.92 8.54
C ASP A 14 -7.69 5.31 9.80
N GLN A 15 -7.34 4.02 9.76
CA GLN A 15 -6.61 3.37 10.84
C GLN A 15 -5.22 3.98 11.07
N GLN A 16 -4.47 4.24 10.00
CA GLN A 16 -3.14 4.85 10.12
C GLN A 16 -3.22 6.29 10.61
N LEU A 17 -4.18 7.07 10.10
CA LEU A 17 -4.42 8.44 10.55
C LEU A 17 -4.81 8.47 12.03
N GLN A 18 -5.72 7.60 12.47
CA GLN A 18 -6.13 7.54 13.86
C GLN A 18 -4.95 7.22 14.79
N GLN A 19 -4.04 6.34 14.37
CA GLN A 19 -2.82 6.04 15.11
C GLN A 19 -1.88 7.25 15.20
N ALA A 20 -1.69 7.98 14.09
CA ALA A 20 -0.88 9.20 14.08
C ALA A 20 -1.47 10.29 14.99
N VAL A 21 -2.79 10.53 14.91
CA VAL A 21 -3.49 11.51 15.77
C VAL A 21 -3.34 11.15 17.25
N ARG A 22 -3.49 9.86 17.60
CA ARG A 22 -3.23 9.42 18.98
C ARG A 22 -1.79 9.71 19.38
N SER A 23 -0.79 9.39 18.57
CA SER A 23 0.61 9.66 18.89
C SER A 23 0.89 11.15 19.12
N LEU A 24 0.32 12.02 18.28
CA LEU A 24 0.43 13.48 18.47
C LEU A 24 -0.20 13.93 19.79
N ALA A 25 -1.39 13.40 20.12
CA ALA A 25 -2.05 13.72 21.38
C ALA A 25 -1.27 13.27 22.63
N HIS A 26 -0.39 12.27 22.49
CA HIS A 26 0.52 11.83 23.56
C HIS A 26 1.83 12.64 23.60
N GLY A 27 1.97 13.70 22.80
CA GLY A 27 3.13 14.58 22.81
C GLY A 27 4.34 14.04 22.03
N HIS A 28 4.16 13.03 21.18
CA HIS A 28 5.25 12.60 20.29
C HIS A 28 5.59 13.68 19.27
N ASP A 29 6.86 13.70 18.87
CA ASP A 29 7.38 14.62 17.85
C ASP A 29 6.56 14.56 16.55
N PRO A 30 5.98 15.68 16.08
CA PRO A 30 5.11 15.69 14.91
C PRO A 30 5.77 15.23 13.62
N GLU A 31 7.03 15.61 13.38
CA GLU A 31 7.76 15.23 12.16
C GLU A 31 7.93 13.71 12.10
N ARG A 32 8.39 13.10 13.20
CA ARG A 32 8.52 11.65 13.30
C ARG A 32 7.19 10.92 13.12
N VAL A 33 6.10 11.44 13.69
CA VAL A 33 4.78 10.82 13.55
C VAL A 33 4.29 10.88 12.11
N LEU A 34 4.46 12.01 11.43
CA LEU A 34 4.06 12.17 10.03
C LEU A 34 4.91 11.33 9.08
N SER A 35 6.24 11.27 9.28
CA SER A 35 7.11 10.38 8.51
C SER A 35 6.72 8.92 8.68
N ARG A 36 6.40 8.50 9.91
CA ARG A 36 5.94 7.14 10.18
C ARG A 36 4.60 6.85 9.50
N LEU A 37 3.64 7.76 9.59
CA LEU A 37 2.34 7.63 8.92
C LEU A 37 2.52 7.42 7.41
N ALA A 38 3.35 8.24 6.76
CA ALA A 38 3.60 8.14 5.33
C ALA A 38 4.22 6.78 4.95
N HIS A 39 5.20 6.33 5.74
CA HIS A 39 5.86 5.05 5.54
C HIS A 39 4.90 3.87 5.73
N ASP A 40 4.22 3.81 6.88
CA ASP A 40 3.34 2.70 7.24
C ASP A 40 2.12 2.61 6.31
N LEU A 41 1.56 3.76 5.90
CA LEU A 41 0.44 3.80 4.96
C LEU A 41 0.87 3.27 3.57
N THR A 42 2.00 3.73 3.05
CA THR A 42 2.52 3.28 1.75
C THR A 42 2.73 1.76 1.74
N ASN A 43 3.40 1.25 2.77
CA ASN A 43 3.66 -0.19 2.89
C ASN A 43 2.37 -1.01 2.97
N LYS A 44 1.38 -0.56 3.75
CA LYS A 44 0.11 -1.28 3.88
C LYS A 44 -0.71 -1.27 2.61
N LEU A 45 -0.75 -0.16 1.88
CA LEU A 45 -1.47 -0.08 0.60
C LEU A 45 -0.79 -0.91 -0.50
N ALA A 46 0.55 -1.02 -0.46
CA ALA A 46 1.32 -1.77 -1.43
C ALA A 46 1.41 -3.29 -1.13
N HIS A 47 1.12 -3.72 0.10
CA HIS A 47 1.36 -5.11 0.53
C HIS A 47 0.63 -6.14 -0.36
N ASP A 48 -0.70 -6.07 -0.45
CA ASP A 48 -1.49 -7.09 -1.17
C ASP A 48 -1.13 -7.15 -2.67
N PRO A 49 -1.02 -6.02 -3.41
CA PRO A 49 -0.57 -6.05 -4.79
C PRO A 49 0.83 -6.65 -4.97
N LEU A 50 1.79 -6.29 -4.11
CA LEU A 50 3.16 -6.83 -4.19
C LEU A 50 3.22 -8.32 -3.86
N VAL A 51 2.38 -8.82 -2.94
CA VAL A 51 2.25 -10.26 -2.67
C VAL A 51 1.69 -10.97 -3.89
N ALA A 52 0.62 -10.46 -4.51
CA ALA A 52 0.02 -11.05 -5.70
C ALA A 52 1.01 -11.11 -6.88
N ILE A 53 1.77 -10.04 -7.11
CA ILE A 53 2.81 -10.00 -8.17
C ILE A 53 3.90 -11.05 -7.90
N ARG A 54 4.41 -11.13 -6.67
CA ARG A 54 5.44 -12.11 -6.30
C ARG A 54 4.95 -13.54 -6.47
N GLU A 55 3.71 -13.81 -6.11
CA GLU A 55 3.13 -15.15 -6.21
C GLU A 55 2.90 -15.54 -7.68
N ALA A 56 2.39 -14.64 -8.51
CA ALA A 56 2.29 -14.86 -9.96
C ALA A 56 3.66 -15.18 -10.59
N GLY A 57 4.72 -14.49 -10.17
CA GLY A 57 6.09 -14.77 -10.59
C GLY A 57 6.59 -16.15 -10.16
N LYS A 58 6.32 -16.58 -8.93
CA LYS A 58 6.69 -17.92 -8.45
C LYS A 58 5.96 -19.04 -9.21
N GLN A 59 4.71 -18.80 -9.58
CA GLN A 59 3.88 -19.77 -10.29
C GLN A 59 4.15 -19.77 -11.80
N GLY A 60 4.96 -18.85 -12.32
CA GLY A 60 5.22 -18.72 -13.75
C GLY A 60 4.02 -18.19 -14.55
N ASP A 61 3.05 -17.55 -13.88
CA ASP A 61 1.84 -17.03 -14.51
C ASP A 61 2.11 -15.69 -15.20
N GLY A 62 2.59 -15.79 -16.45
CA GLY A 62 2.92 -14.63 -17.28
C GLY A 62 1.71 -13.77 -17.64
N GLU A 63 0.51 -14.35 -17.76
CA GLU A 63 -0.70 -13.60 -18.10
C GLU A 63 -1.14 -12.72 -16.92
N LEU A 64 -1.15 -13.29 -15.71
CA LEU A 64 -1.44 -12.54 -14.50
C LEU A 64 -0.41 -11.43 -14.27
N LEU A 65 0.88 -11.70 -14.50
CA LEU A 65 1.92 -10.68 -14.42
C LEU A 65 1.70 -9.53 -15.42
N ALA A 66 1.33 -9.83 -16.66
CA ALA A 66 1.04 -8.81 -17.67
C ALA A 66 -0.19 -7.97 -17.30
N ALA A 67 -1.25 -8.61 -16.77
CA ALA A 67 -2.43 -7.92 -16.27
C ALA A 67 -2.09 -7.00 -15.08
N MET A 68 -1.28 -7.48 -14.13
CA MET A 68 -0.84 -6.69 -12.97
C MET A 68 0.01 -5.49 -13.38
N ARG A 69 0.95 -5.63 -14.33
CA ARG A 69 1.74 -4.52 -14.88
C ARG A 69 0.85 -3.40 -15.43
N ARG A 70 -0.18 -3.76 -16.20
CA ARG A 70 -1.18 -2.80 -16.72
C ARG A 70 -1.99 -2.14 -15.60
N LEU A 71 -2.33 -2.89 -14.55
CA LEU A 71 -3.09 -2.38 -13.42
C LEU A 71 -2.30 -1.35 -12.59
N ILE A 72 -1.04 -1.63 -12.29
CA ILE A 72 -0.18 -0.76 -11.46
C ILE A 72 0.47 0.37 -12.25
N LYS A 73 0.42 0.32 -13.59
CA LYS A 73 1.01 1.32 -14.50
C LYS A 73 2.49 1.61 -14.19
N VAL A 74 3.23 0.56 -13.87
CA VAL A 74 4.69 0.65 -13.74
C VAL A 74 5.23 0.29 -15.11
N ASP A 75 5.59 1.31 -15.88
CA ASP A 75 6.47 1.12 -17.03
C ASP A 75 7.78 0.57 -16.47
N ALA A 76 8.30 -0.50 -17.07
CA ALA A 76 9.56 -1.08 -16.64
C ALA A 76 10.66 -0.04 -16.89
N GLU A 77 10.96 0.79 -15.90
CA GLU A 77 12.28 1.37 -15.80
C GLU A 77 13.23 0.22 -15.46
N GLU A 78 13.90 -0.24 -16.52
CA GLU A 78 15.14 -0.99 -16.50
C GLU A 78 16.21 -0.25 -15.66
N PRO A 79 17.27 -0.97 -15.27
CA PRO A 79 17.72 -1.33 -13.92
C PRO A 79 18.09 -0.20 -12.94
#